data_AF-A0A365H0S6-F1
#
_entry.id   AF-A0A365H0S6-F1
#
_cell.length_a   1.000
_cell.length_b   1.000
_cell.length_c   1.000
_cell.angle_alpha   90.00
_cell.angle_beta   90.00
_cell.angle_gamma   90.00
#
_symmetry.space_group_name_H-M   'P 1'
#
loop_
_entity.id
_entity.type
_entity.pdbx_description
1 polymer ?
#
loop_
_entity_poly.entity_id
_entity_poly.type
_entity_poly.pdbx_seq_one_letter_code
_entity_poly.pdbx_strand_id
1 'polypeptide(L)'
;MIPATLELVHPCPARAEYIELRFTTPEGPFTWCFPEPPPGGEPPGGPIALVVGPYGVQARQFHDGVLGTALESSTALPMMLAGANVHVARRLVAMSR
;
A
#
# COMPACT_ATOMS: atom_id res chain seq x y z
N MET A 1 7.36 -6.58 9.80
CA MET A 1 7.07 -6.07 8.45
C MET A 1 7.87 -6.88 7.46
N ILE A 2 7.35 -7.13 6.26
CA ILE A 2 8.11 -7.80 5.19
C ILE A 2 8.16 -6.91 3.95
N PRO A 3 9.27 -6.92 3.20
CA PRO A 3 9.36 -6.14 1.96
C PRO A 3 8.33 -6.64 0.95
N ALA A 4 7.80 -5.70 0.16
CA ALA A 4 6.76 -5.95 -0.82
C ALA A 4 7.10 -5.20 -2.12
N THR A 5 7.05 -5.91 -3.24
CA THR A 5 7.30 -5.34 -4.56
C THR A 5 5.97 -5.19 -5.29
N LEU A 6 5.66 -3.99 -5.77
CA LEU A 6 4.50 -3.76 -6.61
C LEU A 6 4.69 -4.47 -7.95
N GLU A 7 3.81 -5.41 -8.27
CA GLU A 7 3.89 -6.26 -9.46
C GLU A 7 2.88 -5.81 -10.53
N LEU A 8 1.64 -5.52 -10.13
CA LEU A 8 0.56 -5.14 -11.03
C LEU A 8 -0.29 -4.02 -10.45
N VAL A 9 -0.80 -3.19 -11.35
CA VAL A 9 -1.80 -2.16 -11.10
C VAL A 9 -2.92 -2.37 -12.12
N HIS A 10 -4.15 -2.59 -11.67
CA HIS A 10 -5.30 -2.78 -12.54
C HIS A 10 -6.58 -2.20 -11.93
N PRO A 11 -7.68 -2.04 -12.70
CA PRO A 11 -8.96 -1.64 -12.14
C PRO A 11 -9.40 -2.59 -11.03
N CYS A 12 -9.92 -2.04 -9.93
CA CYS A 12 -10.41 -2.85 -8.82
C CYS A 12 -11.71 -3.56 -9.23
N PRO A 13 -11.82 -4.90 -9.07
CA PRO A 13 -13.01 -5.64 -9.49
C PRO A 13 -14.26 -5.28 -8.68
N ALA A 14 -14.08 -4.78 -7.45
CA ALA A 14 -15.18 -4.46 -6.54
C ALA A 14 -15.77 -3.05 -6.77
N ARG A 15 -15.00 -2.10 -7.33
CA ARG A 15 -15.39 -0.69 -7.46
C ARG A 15 -14.69 -0.05 -8.66
N ALA A 16 -15.48 0.58 -9.55
CA ALA A 16 -14.97 1.17 -10.79
C ALA A 16 -14.02 2.35 -10.58
N GLU A 17 -14.19 3.14 -9.52
CA GLU A 17 -13.36 4.32 -9.19
C GLU A 17 -12.10 3.96 -8.37
N TYR A 18 -11.76 2.68 -8.32
CA TYR A 18 -10.68 2.16 -7.50
C TYR A 18 -9.70 1.40 -8.39
N ILE A 19 -8.43 1.44 -8.01
CA ILE A 19 -7.39 0.60 -8.59
C ILE A 19 -6.92 -0.42 -7.56
N GLU A 20 -6.71 -1.65 -8.00
CA GLU A 20 -6.10 -2.72 -7.22
C GLU A 20 -4.61 -2.76 -7.49
N LEU A 21 -3.85 -2.73 -6.39
CA LEU A 21 -2.41 -2.91 -6.40
C LEU A 21 -2.11 -4.31 -5.90
N ARG A 22 -1.35 -5.06 -6.69
CA ARG A 22 -0.86 -6.38 -6.31
C ARG A 22 0.62 -6.30 -5.95
N PHE A 23 0.92 -6.67 -4.72
CA PHE A 23 2.27 -6.76 -4.19
C PHE A 23 2.70 -8.22 -4.09
N THR A 24 3.90 -8.52 -4.56
CA THR A 24 4.57 -9.79 -4.25
C THR A 24 5.41 -9.61 -2.98
N THR A 25 5.24 -10.53 -2.03
CA THR A 25 6.04 -10.60 -0.80
C THR A 25 6.69 -11.98 -0.67
N PRO A 26 7.74 -12.15 0.16
CA PRO A 26 8.32 -13.46 0.44
C PRO A 26 7.33 -14.49 1.01
N GLU A 27 6.20 -14.03 1.58
CA GLU A 27 5.19 -14.88 2.21
C GLU A 27 3.96 -15.08 1.33
N GLY A 28 3.97 -14.58 0.09
CA GLY A 28 2.88 -14.69 -0.87
C GLY A 28 2.41 -13.32 -1.41
N PRO A 29 1.48 -13.32 -2.37
CA PRO A 29 0.92 -12.09 -2.90
C PRO A 29 -0.01 -11.43 -1.88
N PHE A 30 -0.11 -10.10 -1.96
CA PHE A 30 -1.07 -9.30 -1.23
C PHE A 30 -1.68 -8.29 -2.19
N THR A 31 -3.01 -8.21 -2.24
CA THR A 31 -3.74 -7.23 -3.06
C THR A 31 -4.47 -6.24 -2.19
N TRP A 32 -4.56 -4.99 -2.65
CA TRP A 32 -5.36 -3.98 -1.98
C TRP A 32 -5.93 -2.97 -2.98
N CYS A 33 -7.23 -2.70 -2.88
CA CYS A 33 -7.89 -1.67 -3.66
C CYS A 33 -7.78 -0.30 -2.98
N PHE A 34 -7.37 0.70 -3.76
CA PHE A 34 -7.33 2.10 -3.38
C PHE A 34 -8.33 2.91 -4.20
N PRO A 35 -8.94 3.96 -3.63
CA PRO A 35 -9.59 4.97 -4.44
C PRO A 35 -8.56 5.57 -5.40
N GLU A 36 -8.94 5.76 -6.66
CA GLU A 36 -8.08 6.41 -7.64
C GLU A 36 -7.75 7.83 -7.17
N PRO A 37 -6.47 8.25 -7.17
CA PRO A 37 -6.10 9.53 -6.61
C PRO A 37 -6.49 10.63 -7.60
N PRO A 38 -6.97 11.79 -7.13
CA PRO A 38 -7.15 12.94 -8.01
C PRO A 38 -5.77 13.35 -8.60
N PRO A 39 -5.74 13.86 -9.84
CA PRO A 39 -4.49 14.31 -10.44
C PRO A 39 -3.94 15.52 -9.67
N GLY A 40 -2.82 15.37 -8.96
CA GLY A 40 -2.12 16.51 -8.38
C GLY A 40 -1.17 16.16 -7.22
N GLY A 41 -0.05 16.91 -7.18
CA GLY A 41 0.94 16.89 -6.10
C GLY A 41 2.08 15.89 -6.32
N GLU A 42 3.32 16.35 -6.11
CA GLU A 42 4.45 15.44 -5.96
C GLU A 42 4.34 14.74 -4.60
N PRO A 43 4.28 13.41 -4.53
CA PRO A 43 4.13 12.71 -3.27
C PRO A 43 5.38 12.91 -2.38
N PRO A 44 5.21 12.97 -1.06
CA PRO A 44 6.36 12.92 -0.15
C PRO A 44 7.13 11.62 -0.39
N GLY A 45 8.46 11.68 -0.45
CA GLY A 45 9.29 10.49 -0.63
C GLY A 45 9.36 9.61 0.63
N GLY A 46 9.89 8.40 0.46
CA GLY A 46 10.29 7.52 1.56
C GLY A 46 9.53 6.19 1.64
N PRO A 47 9.97 5.28 2.52
CA PRO A 47 9.36 3.96 2.65
C PRO A 47 7.96 4.02 3.29
N ILE A 48 7.11 3.07 2.90
CA ILE A 48 5.73 2.97 3.35
C ILE A 48 5.51 1.60 3.97
N ALA A 49 4.71 1.55 5.03
CA ALA A 49 4.22 0.33 5.64
C ALA A 49 2.70 0.21 5.48
N LEU A 50 2.24 -0.93 4.98
CA LEU A 50 0.84 -1.34 4.98
C LEU A 50 0.56 -2.21 6.22
N VAL A 51 -0.37 -1.79 7.04
CA VAL A 51 -0.70 -2.45 8.32
C VAL A 51 -2.20 -2.59 8.51
N VAL A 52 -2.63 -3.47 9.42
CA VAL A 52 -4.02 -3.50 9.89
C VAL A 52 -4.19 -2.40 10.94
N GLY A 53 -4.91 -1.34 10.58
CA GLY A 53 -5.37 -0.30 11.49
C GLY A 53 -6.75 -0.61 12.10
N PRO A 54 -7.29 0.30 12.92
CA PRO A 54 -8.57 0.10 13.61
C PRO A 54 -9.77 -0.08 12.67
N TYR A 55 -9.70 0.49 11.46
CA TYR A 55 -10.80 0.54 10.49
C TYR A 55 -10.51 -0.27 9.21
N GLY A 56 -9.46 -1.10 9.22
CA GLY A 56 -9.03 -1.87 8.05
C GLY A 56 -7.57 -1.62 7.71
N VAL A 57 -7.20 -1.89 6.46
CA VAL A 57 -5.82 -1.69 5.97
C VAL A 57 -5.49 -0.20 5.93
N GLN A 58 -4.31 0.16 6.41
CA GLN A 58 -3.84 1.55 6.49
C GLN A 58 -2.38 1.64 6.03
N ALA A 59 -2.07 2.70 5.26
CA ALA A 59 -0.70 3.07 4.92
C ALA A 59 -0.11 3.98 6.01
N ARG A 60 1.15 3.76 6.37
CA ARG A 60 1.90 4.59 7.32
C ARG A 60 3.30 4.85 6.78
N GLN A 61 3.90 5.98 7.17
CA GLN A 61 5.34 6.17 6.96
C GLN A 61 6.12 5.07 7.65
N PHE A 62 7.20 4.63 7.02
CA PHE A 62 8.07 3.59 7.57
C PHE A 62 9.51 4.06 7.58
N HIS A 63 10.12 4.08 8.75
CA HIS A 63 11.50 4.51 8.93
C HIS A 63 12.17 3.63 9.97
N ASP A 64 13.33 3.04 9.63
CA ASP A 64 14.16 2.24 10.52
C ASP A 64 13.40 1.18 11.34
N GLY A 65 12.45 0.49 10.71
CA GLY A 65 11.66 -0.55 11.38
C GLY A 65 10.47 -0.05 12.19
N VAL A 66 10.27 1.27 12.28
CA VAL A 66 9.23 1.93 13.08
C VAL A 66 8.12 2.48 12.18
N LEU A 67 6.87 2.35 12.64
CA LEU A 67 5.69 2.91 12.00
C LEU A 67 5.51 4.37 12.41
N GLY A 68 5.62 5.28 11.44
CA GLY A 68 5.39 6.71 11.58
C GLY A 68 3.91 7.09 11.45
N THR A 69 3.63 8.31 10.99
CA THR A 69 2.27 8.82 10.82
C THR A 69 1.46 8.02 9.80
N ALA A 70 0.13 8.01 9.97
CA ALA A 70 -0.76 7.47 8.95
C ALA A 70 -0.73 8.35 7.69
N LEU A 71 -0.77 7.71 6.54
CA LEU A 71 -0.84 8.35 5.24
C LEU A 71 -2.25 8.16 4.67
N GLU A 72 -2.80 9.23 4.12
CA GLU A 72 -4.02 9.14 3.34
C GLU A 72 -3.78 8.36 2.04
N SER A 73 -4.83 7.73 1.49
CA SER A 73 -4.75 7.03 0.21
C SER A 73 -4.30 7.96 -0.92
N SER A 74 -4.73 9.22 -0.90
CA SER A 74 -4.31 10.30 -1.83
C SER A 74 -2.81 10.56 -1.82
N THR A 75 -2.13 10.23 -0.72
CA THR A 75 -0.68 10.39 -0.55
C THR A 75 0.05 9.07 -0.78
N ALA A 76 -0.38 8.00 -0.11
CA ALA A 76 0.27 6.71 -0.16
C ALA A 76 0.25 6.11 -1.56
N LEU A 77 -0.86 6.22 -2.28
CA LEU A 77 -1.00 5.62 -3.60
C LEU A 77 -0.01 6.19 -4.62
N PRO A 78 0.06 7.52 -4.84
CA PRO A 78 1.09 8.09 -5.69
C PRO A 78 2.52 7.71 -5.27
N MET A 79 2.82 7.61 -3.97
CA MET A 79 4.14 7.14 -3.52
C MET A 79 4.42 5.69 -3.97
N MET A 80 3.46 4.78 -3.83
CA MET A 80 3.61 3.39 -4.25
C MET A 80 3.78 3.28 -5.77
N LEU A 81 3.00 4.07 -6.53
CA LEU A 81 3.11 4.12 -7.99
C LEU A 81 4.44 4.75 -8.44
N ALA A 82 5.00 5.69 -7.67
CA ALA A 82 6.32 6.27 -7.89
C ALA A 82 7.48 5.33 -7.49
N GLY A 83 7.19 4.10 -7.04
CA GLY A 83 8.20 3.11 -6.70
C GLY A 83 8.77 3.22 -5.28
N ALA A 84 8.03 3.79 -4.33
CA ALA A 84 8.43 3.79 -2.93
C ALA A 84 8.69 2.37 -2.39
N ASN A 85 9.61 2.25 -1.44
CA ASN A 85 9.89 0.99 -0.76
C ASN A 85 8.70 0.59 0.12
N VAL A 86 7.89 -0.37 -0.34
CA VAL A 86 6.70 -0.83 0.39
C VAL A 86 7.05 -2.00 1.29
N HIS A 87 6.51 -1.96 2.51
CA HIS A 87 6.54 -3.06 3.45
C HIS A 87 5.11 -3.42 3.83
N VAL A 88 4.82 -4.70 3.99
CA VAL A 88 3.49 -5.19 4.36
C VAL A 88 3.56 -5.89 5.71
N ALA A 89 2.57 -5.70 6.56
CA ALA A 89 2.43 -6.48 7.78
C ALA A 89 2.11 -7.93 7.41
N ARG A 90 2.84 -8.90 7.98
CA ARG A 90 2.62 -10.34 7.73
C ARG A 90 1.16 -10.77 7.88
N ARG A 91 0.45 -10.18 8.85
CA ARG A 91 -0.97 -10.45 9.09
C ARG A 91 -1.85 -10.13 7.87
N LEU A 92 -1.52 -9.11 7.09
CA LEU A 92 -2.25 -8.79 5.86
C LEU A 92 -2.06 -9.88 4.80
N VAL A 93 -0.83 -10.34 4.61
CA VAL A 93 -0.54 -11.44 3.66
C VAL A 93 -1.24 -12.73 4.08
N ALA A 94 -1.30 -13.00 5.38
CA ALA A 94 -2.02 -14.16 5.91
C ALA A 94 -3.55 -14.07 5.73
N MET A 95 -4.13 -12.85 5.70
CA MET A 95 -5.57 -12.64 5.51
C MET A 95 -6.00 -12.62 4.04
N SER A 96 -5.06 -12.42 3.11
CA SER A 96 -5.31 -12.42 1.67
C SER A 96 -5.15 -13.80 1.01
N ARG A 97 -4.82 -14.82 1.80
CA ARG A 97 -4.80 -16.24 1.38
C ARG A 97 -6.17 -16.87 1.63
#